data_AF-A0A3D3KSI1-F1
#
_entry.id   AF-A0A3D3KSI1-F1
#
_cell.length_a   1.000
_cell.length_b   1.000
_cell.length_c   1.000
_cell.angle_alpha   90.00
_cell.angle_beta   90.00
_cell.angle_gamma   90.00
#
_symmetry.space_group_name_H-M   'P 1'
#
loop_
_entity.id
_entity.type
_entity.pdbx_description
1 polymer ?
#
loop_
_entity_poly.entity_id
_entity_poly.type
_entity_poly.pdbx_seq_one_letter_code
_entity_poly.pdbx_strand_id
1 'polypeptide(L)'
;MKLGIPRERHEGERRVAATPETVKQLAGLGLDILIEAGAGSAAGHSDRDYAEAGARIVQDLDPGALDVLVHVRPLEPATATALKRGAVTVGLASPSSELATVQALTDAGVTSFALELVPRISRAQSMDALSSQALVAGYRCVLEAAIRLPRFFPLYMTAAGTVPPARVLVLGAGVAGLQAIGTAKRLGARVSANDIRPASADEVASMGGTFIKLDLETAEASGGYARELSADRGALQRELLAPHVALADVLITTAAVPGRRAPLLVSRQMVQGMRPGSVVVDLAAESGGNVEGAVPGEDILVPTADGQGHVTLVGLKDAPSAMASDASRLYAKNVANLLALMIRDGTVAPDFDDEVIAGACLTHGGAVRHLPTAEALAALIPALPDHAPRIRNDRDENDRVQNGDLQNERGF
;
A
#
# COMPACT_ATOMS: atom_id res chain seq x y z
N MET A 1 -22.29 -21.57 -1.42
CA MET A 1 -20.87 -21.72 -1.02
C MET A 1 -20.64 -21.08 0.35
N LYS A 2 -19.74 -21.62 1.18
CA LYS A 2 -19.37 -21.09 2.50
C LYS A 2 -18.34 -19.96 2.37
N LEU A 3 -18.70 -18.78 2.84
CA LEU A 3 -17.83 -17.62 2.92
C LEU A 3 -17.42 -17.38 4.39
N GLY A 4 -16.12 -17.33 4.67
CA GLY A 4 -15.58 -17.04 5.99
C GLY A 4 -15.12 -15.58 6.13
N ILE A 5 -15.42 -14.98 7.28
CA ILE A 5 -14.94 -13.66 7.72
C ILE A 5 -14.18 -13.84 9.04
N PRO A 6 -12.84 -13.90 9.02
CA PRO A 6 -12.03 -14.07 10.21
C PRO A 6 -11.94 -12.79 11.03
N ARG A 7 -11.57 -12.95 12.29
CA ARG A 7 -11.07 -11.83 13.09
C ARG A 7 -9.64 -11.56 12.66
N GLU A 8 -9.31 -10.31 12.35
CA GLU A 8 -7.94 -9.92 12.04
C GLU A 8 -7.05 -10.10 13.28
N ARG A 9 -5.89 -10.74 13.09
CA ARG A 9 -4.94 -11.09 14.17
C ARG A 9 -3.67 -10.25 14.17
N HIS A 10 -3.43 -9.53 13.08
CA HIS A 10 -2.31 -8.61 12.96
C HIS A 10 -2.41 -7.52 14.03
N GLU A 11 -1.30 -7.27 14.71
CA GLU A 11 -1.24 -6.22 15.75
C GLU A 11 -1.63 -4.87 15.16
N GLY A 12 -2.51 -4.14 15.85
CA GLY A 12 -2.97 -2.82 15.41
C GLY A 12 -4.10 -2.87 14.37
N GLU A 13 -4.43 -4.01 13.79
CA GLU A 13 -5.58 -4.15 12.88
C GLU A 13 -6.89 -4.24 13.66
N ARG A 14 -7.79 -3.30 13.38
CA ARG A 14 -9.11 -3.18 14.03
C ARG A 14 -10.25 -3.22 13.02
N ARG A 15 -9.93 -3.25 11.73
CA ARG A 15 -10.93 -3.35 10.66
C ARG A 15 -11.43 -4.78 10.52
N VAL A 16 -12.51 -4.92 9.78
CA VAL A 16 -13.11 -6.21 9.40
C VAL A 16 -13.48 -6.18 7.92
N ALA A 17 -13.34 -7.32 7.23
CA ALA A 17 -13.56 -7.43 5.79
C ALA A 17 -15.05 -7.43 5.37
N ALA A 18 -15.97 -7.54 6.34
CA ALA A 18 -17.41 -7.49 6.12
C ALA A 18 -18.12 -6.82 7.30
N THR A 19 -19.10 -5.97 7.01
CA THR A 19 -20.05 -5.40 7.97
C THR A 19 -21.40 -6.10 7.89
N PRO A 20 -22.31 -5.94 8.88
CA PRO A 20 -23.66 -6.49 8.81
C PRO A 20 -24.42 -6.14 7.52
N GLU A 21 -24.23 -4.91 6.99
CA GLU A 21 -24.82 -4.51 5.70
C GLU A 21 -24.34 -5.41 4.56
N THR A 22 -23.02 -5.61 4.45
CA THR A 22 -22.43 -6.42 3.38
C THR A 22 -22.68 -7.92 3.57
N VAL A 23 -22.81 -8.38 4.82
CA VAL A 23 -23.24 -9.75 5.13
C VAL A 23 -24.65 -9.99 4.58
N LYS A 24 -25.59 -9.07 4.86
CA LYS A 24 -26.96 -9.17 4.32
C LYS A 24 -26.97 -9.19 2.78
N GLN A 25 -26.14 -8.36 2.15
CA GLN A 25 -25.96 -8.36 0.69
C GLN A 25 -25.46 -9.71 0.18
N LEU A 26 -24.38 -10.25 0.74
CA LEU A 26 -23.75 -11.49 0.27
C LEU A 26 -24.61 -12.74 0.57
N ALA A 27 -25.29 -12.77 1.72
CA ALA A 27 -26.26 -13.80 2.05
C ALA A 27 -27.45 -13.77 1.07
N GLY A 28 -27.92 -12.57 0.71
CA GLY A 28 -28.95 -12.38 -0.32
C GLY A 28 -28.56 -12.87 -1.72
N LEU A 29 -27.26 -12.96 -1.99
CA LEU A 29 -26.71 -13.55 -3.23
C LEU A 29 -26.50 -15.07 -3.13
N GLY A 30 -26.91 -15.71 -2.03
CA GLY A 30 -26.91 -17.17 -1.86
C GLY A 30 -25.67 -17.77 -1.20
N LEU A 31 -24.80 -16.95 -0.59
CA LEU A 31 -23.64 -17.45 0.17
C LEU A 31 -24.03 -17.81 1.62
N ASP A 32 -23.45 -18.89 2.15
CA ASP A 32 -23.54 -19.27 3.57
C ASP A 32 -22.42 -18.56 4.33
N ILE A 33 -22.78 -17.54 5.11
CA ILE A 33 -21.80 -16.64 5.74
C ILE A 33 -21.43 -17.16 7.12
N LEU A 34 -20.15 -17.44 7.33
CA LEU A 34 -19.55 -17.76 8.61
C LEU A 34 -18.67 -16.60 9.07
N ILE A 35 -18.83 -16.15 10.30
CA ILE A 35 -18.00 -15.09 10.88
C ILE A 35 -17.42 -15.53 12.21
N GLU A 36 -16.13 -15.29 12.41
CA GLU A 36 -15.47 -15.54 13.68
C GLU A 36 -16.01 -14.59 14.76
N ALA A 37 -16.29 -15.12 15.94
CA ALA A 37 -16.78 -14.36 17.09
C ALA A 37 -15.86 -13.18 17.39
N GLY A 38 -16.45 -12.00 17.58
CA GLY A 38 -15.73 -10.77 17.86
C GLY A 38 -15.03 -10.11 16.66
N ALA A 39 -15.12 -10.66 15.44
CA ALA A 39 -14.41 -10.13 14.27
C ALA A 39 -14.68 -8.63 13.99
N GLY A 40 -15.93 -8.19 14.14
CA GLY A 40 -16.31 -6.78 13.91
C GLY A 40 -16.29 -5.89 15.15
N SER A 41 -15.91 -6.40 16.33
CA SER A 41 -16.08 -5.67 17.60
C SER A 41 -15.33 -4.34 17.62
N ALA A 42 -14.08 -4.32 17.14
CA ALA A 42 -13.28 -3.09 17.10
C ALA A 42 -13.77 -2.07 16.05
N ALA A 43 -14.56 -2.52 15.07
CA ALA A 43 -15.23 -1.67 14.09
C ALA A 43 -16.64 -1.24 14.55
N GLY A 44 -17.08 -1.62 15.75
CA GLY A 44 -18.38 -1.26 16.30
C GLY A 44 -19.54 -2.16 15.84
N HIS A 45 -19.25 -3.37 15.37
CA HIS A 45 -20.26 -4.37 14.99
C HIS A 45 -20.22 -5.56 15.95
N SER A 46 -21.34 -5.82 16.62
CA SER A 46 -21.46 -6.96 17.54
C SER A 46 -21.78 -8.26 16.79
N ASP A 47 -21.45 -9.40 17.39
CA ASP A 47 -21.83 -10.72 16.87
C ASP A 47 -23.35 -10.85 16.66
N ARG A 48 -24.13 -10.18 17.51
CA ARG A 48 -25.59 -10.12 17.36
C ARG A 48 -26.00 -9.42 16.05
N ASP A 49 -25.37 -8.29 15.71
CA ASP A 49 -25.68 -7.56 14.48
C ASP A 49 -25.41 -8.43 13.24
N TYR A 50 -24.34 -9.24 13.28
CA TYR A 50 -24.02 -10.19 12.21
C TYR A 50 -25.03 -11.34 12.13
N ALA A 51 -25.45 -11.89 13.27
CA ALA A 51 -26.46 -12.93 13.31
C ALA A 51 -27.81 -12.44 12.75
N GLU A 52 -28.24 -11.23 13.13
CA GLU A 52 -29.45 -10.58 12.60
C GLU A 52 -29.34 -10.27 11.10
N ALA A 53 -28.13 -10.03 10.59
CA ALA A 53 -27.85 -9.86 9.17
C ALA A 53 -27.80 -11.17 8.36
N GLY A 54 -27.87 -12.33 9.02
CA GLY A 54 -27.90 -13.65 8.38
C GLY A 54 -26.57 -14.42 8.37
N ALA A 55 -25.56 -13.97 9.12
CA ALA A 55 -24.35 -14.76 9.32
C ALA A 55 -24.50 -15.77 10.47
N ARG A 56 -23.74 -16.86 10.39
CA ARG A 56 -23.54 -17.79 11.50
C ARG A 56 -22.26 -17.42 12.25
N ILE A 57 -22.39 -17.15 13.54
CA ILE A 57 -21.25 -16.89 14.41
C ILE A 57 -20.58 -18.22 14.76
N VAL A 58 -19.26 -18.29 14.60
CA VAL A 58 -18.44 -19.43 14.98
C VAL A 58 -17.29 -18.98 15.87
N GLN A 59 -16.82 -19.83 16.78
CA GLN A 59 -15.70 -19.47 17.66
C GLN A 59 -14.38 -19.40 16.91
N ASP A 60 -14.14 -20.38 16.04
CA ASP A 60 -12.96 -20.45 15.17
C ASP A 60 -13.41 -20.80 13.75
N LEU A 61 -12.80 -20.14 12.76
CA LEU A 61 -12.95 -20.50 11.36
C LEU A 61 -11.87 -21.50 10.96
N ASP A 62 -12.27 -22.62 10.38
CA ASP A 62 -11.38 -23.57 9.73
C ASP A 62 -11.20 -23.19 8.25
N PRO A 63 -10.02 -22.71 7.82
CA PRO A 63 -9.76 -22.35 6.42
C PRO A 63 -10.01 -23.52 5.46
N GLY A 64 -9.79 -24.77 5.88
CA GLY A 64 -9.97 -25.96 5.04
C GLY A 64 -11.43 -26.24 4.70
N ALA A 65 -12.38 -25.69 5.46
CA ALA A 65 -13.81 -25.87 5.25
C ALA A 65 -14.45 -24.79 4.36
N LEU A 66 -13.73 -23.71 4.03
CA LEU A 66 -14.28 -22.53 3.34
C LEU A 66 -14.19 -22.67 1.82
N ASP A 67 -15.22 -22.20 1.10
CA ASP A 67 -15.17 -22.00 -0.35
C ASP A 67 -14.58 -20.62 -0.68
N VAL A 68 -14.89 -19.62 0.14
CA VAL A 68 -14.49 -18.23 -0.01
C VAL A 68 -13.96 -17.70 1.31
N LEU A 69 -12.84 -16.97 1.31
CA LEU A 69 -12.31 -16.27 2.47
C LEU A 69 -12.11 -14.79 2.13
N VAL A 70 -12.73 -13.91 2.92
CA VAL A 70 -12.47 -12.46 2.83
C VAL A 70 -11.56 -12.03 3.96
N HIS A 71 -10.63 -11.11 3.70
CA HIS A 71 -9.66 -10.65 4.70
C HIS A 71 -9.27 -9.20 4.45
N VAL A 72 -8.78 -8.51 5.48
CA VAL A 72 -8.29 -7.14 5.38
C VAL A 72 -6.82 -7.14 5.03
N ARG A 73 -5.97 -7.79 5.85
CA ARG A 73 -4.52 -7.86 5.64
C ARG A 73 -4.13 -9.08 4.81
N PRO A 74 -2.92 -9.10 4.22
CA PRO A 74 -2.39 -10.32 3.62
C PRO A 74 -2.47 -11.50 4.59
N LEU A 75 -2.86 -12.65 4.08
CA LEU A 75 -2.92 -13.88 4.86
C LEU A 75 -1.51 -14.30 5.29
N GLU A 76 -1.42 -14.97 6.42
CA GLU A 76 -0.20 -15.70 6.76
C GLU A 76 -0.02 -16.90 5.82
N PRO A 77 1.22 -17.29 5.46
CA PRO A 77 1.48 -18.45 4.61
C PRO A 77 0.84 -19.75 5.11
N ALA A 78 0.76 -19.92 6.44
CA ALA A 78 0.12 -21.08 7.07
C ALA A 78 -1.39 -21.11 6.77
N THR A 79 -2.08 -19.98 6.92
CA THR A 79 -3.50 -19.84 6.57
C THR A 79 -3.74 -20.07 5.08
N ALA A 80 -2.87 -19.52 4.22
CA ALA A 80 -2.94 -19.73 2.77
C ALA A 80 -2.80 -21.22 2.39
N THR A 81 -1.90 -21.94 3.05
CA THR A 81 -1.66 -23.38 2.83
C THR A 81 -2.83 -24.24 3.33
N ALA A 82 -3.49 -23.82 4.41
CA ALA A 82 -4.62 -24.55 5.00
C ALA A 82 -5.92 -24.43 4.19
N LEU A 83 -6.01 -23.47 3.27
CA LEU A 83 -7.15 -23.34 2.36
C LEU A 83 -7.24 -24.56 1.45
N LYS A 84 -8.47 -25.00 1.19
CA LYS A 84 -8.70 -26.09 0.24
C LYS A 84 -8.39 -25.65 -1.19
N ARG A 85 -7.96 -26.60 -2.01
CA ARG A 85 -7.76 -26.38 -3.45
C ARG A 85 -9.04 -25.86 -4.11
N GLY A 86 -8.90 -24.83 -4.94
CA GLY A 86 -10.02 -24.17 -5.61
C GLY A 86 -10.79 -23.16 -4.74
N ALA A 87 -10.40 -22.94 -3.48
CA ALA A 87 -10.95 -21.84 -2.68
C ALA A 87 -10.66 -20.48 -3.34
N VAL A 88 -11.53 -19.50 -3.06
CA VAL A 88 -11.37 -18.12 -3.52
C VAL A 88 -11.02 -17.23 -2.33
N THR A 89 -10.04 -16.33 -2.49
CA THR A 89 -9.78 -15.28 -1.49
C THR A 89 -9.97 -13.88 -2.07
N VAL A 90 -10.46 -12.95 -1.25
CA VAL A 90 -10.58 -11.52 -1.61
C VAL A 90 -10.09 -10.66 -0.44
N GLY A 91 -9.06 -9.86 -0.68
CA GLY A 91 -8.54 -8.93 0.32
C GLY A 91 -7.32 -8.16 -0.18
N LEU A 92 -6.63 -7.45 0.70
CA LEU A 92 -5.30 -6.93 0.40
C LEU A 92 -4.30 -8.08 0.45
N ALA A 93 -3.44 -8.17 -0.56
CA ALA A 93 -2.46 -9.25 -0.71
C ALA A 93 -1.02 -8.77 -0.74
N SER A 94 -0.79 -7.46 -0.90
CA SER A 94 0.52 -6.81 -1.00
C SER A 94 1.49 -7.56 -1.92
N PRO A 95 1.17 -7.69 -3.23
CA PRO A 95 1.80 -8.65 -4.14
C PRO A 95 3.30 -8.46 -4.40
N SER A 96 3.88 -7.36 -3.94
CA SER A 96 5.30 -7.02 -4.11
C SER A 96 6.16 -7.35 -2.89
N SER A 97 5.54 -7.52 -1.71
CA SER A 97 6.24 -7.76 -0.44
C SER A 97 5.90 -9.12 0.17
N GLU A 98 4.70 -9.63 -0.06
CA GLU A 98 4.20 -10.87 0.57
C GLU A 98 4.45 -12.12 -0.29
N LEU A 99 5.62 -12.21 -0.91
CA LEU A 99 5.93 -13.24 -1.91
C LEU A 99 5.80 -14.67 -1.34
N ALA A 100 6.09 -14.88 -0.06
CA ALA A 100 5.90 -16.16 0.62
C ALA A 100 4.42 -16.57 0.69
N THR A 101 3.52 -15.63 0.99
CA THR A 101 2.07 -15.87 0.98
C THR A 101 1.56 -16.11 -0.43
N VAL A 102 2.05 -15.36 -1.43
CA VAL A 102 1.70 -15.57 -2.84
C VAL A 102 2.09 -16.98 -3.31
N GLN A 103 3.29 -17.44 -2.94
CA GLN A 103 3.73 -18.81 -3.24
C GLN A 103 2.81 -19.84 -2.58
N ALA A 104 2.50 -19.67 -1.28
CA ALA A 104 1.61 -20.59 -0.57
C ALA A 104 0.21 -20.67 -1.18
N LEU A 105 -0.38 -19.53 -1.60
CA LEU A 105 -1.66 -19.50 -2.32
C LEU A 105 -1.58 -20.24 -3.65
N THR A 106 -0.48 -20.05 -4.38
CA THR A 106 -0.22 -20.70 -5.66
C THR A 106 -0.12 -22.22 -5.47
N ASP A 107 0.70 -22.70 -4.53
CA ASP A 107 0.91 -24.14 -4.28
C ASP A 107 -0.36 -24.85 -3.79
N ALA A 108 -1.18 -24.16 -2.98
CA ALA A 108 -2.48 -24.66 -2.54
C ALA A 108 -3.52 -24.74 -3.70
N GLY A 109 -3.25 -24.10 -4.84
CA GLY A 109 -4.19 -24.01 -5.96
C GLY A 109 -5.39 -23.13 -5.63
N VAL A 110 -5.17 -22.09 -4.82
CA VAL A 110 -6.17 -21.08 -4.45
C VAL A 110 -6.31 -20.07 -5.60
N THR A 111 -7.51 -19.53 -5.76
CA THR A 111 -7.74 -18.37 -6.64
C THR A 111 -7.84 -17.11 -5.79
N SER A 112 -6.80 -16.29 -5.78
CA SER A 112 -6.78 -15.08 -4.94
C SER A 112 -7.01 -13.81 -5.75
N PHE A 113 -7.87 -12.92 -5.25
CA PHE A 113 -8.07 -11.57 -5.79
C PHE A 113 -7.48 -10.54 -4.82
N ALA A 114 -6.55 -9.75 -5.34
CA ALA A 114 -5.89 -8.68 -4.61
C ALA A 114 -6.58 -7.35 -4.91
N LEU A 115 -7.13 -6.70 -3.89
CA LEU A 115 -7.83 -5.42 -4.07
C LEU A 115 -6.92 -4.31 -4.58
N GLU A 116 -5.60 -4.42 -4.36
CA GLU A 116 -4.60 -3.50 -4.91
C GLU A 116 -4.45 -3.58 -6.43
N LEU A 117 -4.87 -4.71 -7.03
CA LEU A 117 -4.77 -4.97 -8.45
C LEU A 117 -6.07 -4.66 -9.21
N VAL A 118 -7.12 -4.21 -8.52
CA VAL A 118 -8.37 -3.78 -9.17
C VAL A 118 -8.05 -2.69 -10.21
N PRO A 119 -8.39 -2.88 -11.49
CA PRO A 119 -8.08 -1.90 -12.53
C PRO A 119 -8.72 -0.54 -12.25
N ARG A 120 -7.99 0.54 -12.51
CA ARG A 120 -8.46 1.92 -12.31
C ARG A 120 -9.32 2.39 -13.50
N ILE A 121 -10.49 1.77 -13.65
CA ILE A 121 -11.50 2.09 -14.66
C ILE A 121 -12.83 2.49 -14.02
N SER A 122 -13.65 3.27 -14.73
CA SER A 122 -14.88 3.86 -14.16
C SER A 122 -15.82 2.85 -13.51
N ARG A 123 -16.02 1.68 -14.12
CA ARG A 123 -16.91 0.64 -13.56
C ARG A 123 -16.37 -0.07 -12.32
N ALA A 124 -15.07 0.01 -12.07
CA ALA A 124 -14.39 -0.64 -10.96
C ALA A 124 -14.19 0.27 -9.73
N GLN A 125 -14.56 1.56 -9.83
CA GLN A 125 -14.35 2.54 -8.76
C GLN A 125 -15.02 2.15 -7.43
N SER A 126 -16.17 1.46 -7.48
CA SER A 126 -16.86 0.96 -6.28
C SER A 126 -16.14 -0.20 -5.58
N MET A 127 -15.11 -0.77 -6.21
CA MET A 127 -14.25 -1.86 -5.73
C MET A 127 -12.84 -1.39 -5.36
N ASP A 128 -12.50 -0.12 -5.63
CA ASP A 128 -11.17 0.42 -5.33
C ASP A 128 -10.98 0.65 -3.82
N ALA A 129 -10.41 -0.36 -3.17
CA ALA A 129 -10.09 -0.32 -1.75
C ALA A 129 -8.93 0.64 -1.44
N LEU A 130 -7.98 0.86 -2.36
CA LEU A 130 -6.87 1.76 -2.12
C LEU A 130 -7.37 3.19 -1.99
N SER A 131 -8.27 3.62 -2.86
CA SER A 131 -8.90 4.93 -2.78
C SER A 131 -9.74 5.10 -1.50
N SER A 132 -10.51 4.07 -1.13
CA SER A 132 -11.35 4.14 0.07
C SER A 132 -10.53 4.24 1.36
N GLN A 133 -9.45 3.47 1.48
CA GLN A 133 -8.58 3.51 2.64
C GLN A 133 -7.69 4.77 2.65
N ALA A 134 -7.26 5.27 1.48
CA ALA A 134 -6.52 6.52 1.35
C ALA A 134 -7.34 7.72 1.82
N LEU A 135 -8.65 7.75 1.52
CA LEU A 135 -9.56 8.77 2.05
C LEU A 135 -9.55 8.77 3.59
N VAL A 136 -9.72 7.61 4.21
CA VAL A 136 -9.67 7.52 5.69
C VAL A 136 -8.32 7.96 6.24
N ALA A 137 -7.22 7.53 5.61
CA ALA A 137 -5.86 7.86 6.03
C ALA A 137 -5.57 9.37 5.95
N GLY A 138 -5.99 10.03 4.86
CA GLY A 138 -5.83 11.48 4.69
C GLY A 138 -6.56 12.30 5.76
N TYR A 139 -7.77 11.88 6.13
CA TYR A 139 -8.50 12.46 7.26
C TYR A 139 -7.74 12.24 8.58
N ARG A 140 -7.29 11.01 8.85
CA ARG A 140 -6.57 10.66 10.08
C ARG A 140 -5.27 11.45 10.25
N CYS A 141 -4.50 11.67 9.17
CA CYS A 141 -3.26 12.45 9.21
C CYS A 141 -3.46 13.84 9.84
N VAL A 142 -4.53 14.52 9.47
CA VAL A 142 -4.82 15.87 9.99
C VAL A 142 -5.22 15.83 11.46
N LEU A 143 -5.96 14.81 11.90
CA LEU A 143 -6.28 14.64 13.32
C LEU A 143 -5.02 14.39 14.15
N GLU A 144 -4.13 13.53 13.67
CA GLU A 144 -2.87 13.22 14.35
C GLU A 144 -1.96 14.45 14.46
N ALA A 145 -1.97 15.31 13.43
CA ALA A 145 -1.32 16.61 13.50
C ALA A 145 -1.99 17.54 14.51
N ALA A 146 -3.33 17.62 14.51
CA ALA A 146 -4.09 18.53 15.36
C ALA A 146 -3.96 18.22 16.85
N ILE A 147 -3.89 16.94 17.24
CA ILE A 147 -3.72 16.56 18.65
C ILE A 147 -2.30 16.82 19.17
N ARG A 148 -1.31 16.96 18.28
CA ARG A 148 0.10 17.18 18.63
C ARG A 148 0.54 18.63 18.51
N LEU A 149 -0.09 19.41 17.62
CA LEU A 149 0.26 20.81 17.41
C LEU A 149 -0.15 21.63 18.65
N PRO A 150 0.76 22.34 19.32
CA PRO A 150 0.45 23.14 20.50
C PRO A 150 -0.19 24.50 20.15
N ARG A 151 -0.99 24.55 19.08
CA ARG A 151 -1.63 25.78 18.57
C ARG A 151 -2.95 25.47 17.89
N PHE A 152 -3.81 26.47 17.81
CA PHE A 152 -5.05 26.38 17.03
C PHE A 152 -4.78 26.28 15.52
N PHE A 153 -5.58 25.47 14.84
CA PHE A 153 -5.69 25.45 13.39
C PHE A 153 -6.40 26.69 12.83
N PRO A 154 -7.59 27.08 13.33
CA PRO A 154 -8.32 28.21 12.78
C PRO A 154 -7.77 29.55 13.29
N LEU A 155 -8.17 30.62 12.61
CA LEU A 155 -8.03 31.98 13.10
C LEU A 155 -9.03 32.23 14.24
N TYR A 156 -8.55 32.80 15.34
CA TYR A 156 -9.41 33.31 16.41
C TYR A 156 -9.14 34.80 16.64
N MET A 157 -10.21 35.58 16.71
CA MET A 157 -10.18 36.96 17.20
C MET A 157 -10.74 36.95 18.61
N THR A 158 -9.93 37.35 19.59
CA THR A 158 -10.29 37.32 21.01
C THR A 158 -10.08 38.69 21.64
N ALA A 159 -10.59 38.88 22.85
CA ALA A 159 -10.32 40.09 23.64
C ALA A 159 -8.82 40.30 23.93
N ALA A 160 -8.03 39.21 24.00
CA ALA A 160 -6.60 39.26 24.25
C ALA A 160 -5.75 39.43 22.98
N GLY A 161 -6.39 39.52 21.81
CA GLY A 161 -5.73 39.65 20.50
C GLY A 161 -6.10 38.55 19.52
N THR A 162 -5.42 38.55 18.37
CA THR A 162 -5.68 37.63 17.26
C THR A 162 -4.69 36.48 17.26
N VAL A 163 -5.19 35.25 17.24
CA VAL A 163 -4.39 34.05 16.98
C VAL A 163 -4.47 33.73 15.48
N PRO A 164 -3.33 33.73 14.76
CA PRO A 164 -3.32 33.43 13.34
C PRO A 164 -3.61 31.93 13.10
N PRO A 165 -4.16 31.57 11.92
CA PRO A 165 -4.40 30.17 11.57
C PRO A 165 -3.08 29.43 11.35
N ALA A 166 -3.08 28.12 11.59
CA ALA A 166 -1.96 27.24 11.27
C ALA A 166 -1.73 27.18 9.76
N ARG A 167 -0.46 27.05 9.37
CA ARG A 167 -0.01 26.79 8.01
C ARG A 167 0.24 25.29 7.85
N VAL A 168 -0.55 24.66 6.99
CA VAL A 168 -0.43 23.23 6.68
C VAL A 168 0.12 23.10 5.27
N LEU A 169 1.21 22.35 5.12
CA LEU A 169 1.78 21.96 3.84
C LEU A 169 1.51 20.47 3.58
N VAL A 170 0.91 20.15 2.44
CA VAL A 170 0.67 18.76 2.02
C VAL A 170 1.54 18.42 0.80
N LEU A 171 2.39 17.40 0.91
CA LEU A 171 3.22 16.90 -0.19
C LEU A 171 2.61 15.60 -0.74
N GLY A 172 2.09 15.68 -1.96
CA GLY A 172 1.24 14.68 -2.59
C GLY A 172 -0.22 15.11 -2.57
N ALA A 173 -0.86 15.14 -3.74
CA ALA A 173 -2.28 15.47 -3.93
C ALA A 173 -3.03 14.31 -4.58
N GLY A 174 -2.70 13.06 -4.17
CA GLY A 174 -3.55 11.90 -4.41
C GLY A 174 -4.78 11.91 -3.51
N VAL A 175 -5.55 10.82 -3.46
CA VAL A 175 -6.78 10.73 -2.64
C VAL A 175 -6.53 11.10 -1.16
N ALA A 176 -5.49 10.54 -0.54
CA ALA A 176 -5.13 10.87 0.84
C ALA A 176 -4.73 12.35 1.01
N GLY A 177 -3.91 12.87 0.10
CA GLY A 177 -3.48 14.27 0.12
C GLY A 177 -4.64 15.25 -0.04
N LEU A 178 -5.52 15.04 -1.01
CA LEU A 178 -6.73 15.85 -1.21
C LEU A 178 -7.65 15.80 0.00
N GLN A 179 -7.82 14.63 0.62
CA GLN A 179 -8.61 14.50 1.84
C GLN A 179 -7.94 15.21 3.03
N ALA A 180 -6.61 15.18 3.14
CA ALA A 180 -5.88 15.93 4.15
C ALA A 180 -6.05 17.45 3.94
N ILE A 181 -5.98 17.93 2.69
CA ILE A 181 -6.25 19.34 2.36
C ILE A 181 -7.65 19.74 2.79
N GLY A 182 -8.68 18.98 2.37
CA GLY A 182 -10.07 19.25 2.73
C GLY A 182 -10.30 19.25 4.24
N THR A 183 -9.69 18.32 4.97
CA THR A 183 -9.83 18.21 6.43
C THR A 183 -9.14 19.37 7.15
N ALA A 184 -7.92 19.73 6.75
CA ALA A 184 -7.19 20.86 7.32
C ALA A 184 -7.91 22.20 7.04
N LYS A 185 -8.51 22.35 5.85
CA LYS A 185 -9.37 23.49 5.51
C LYS A 185 -10.63 23.55 6.38
N ARG A 186 -11.27 22.42 6.66
CA ARG A 186 -12.42 22.33 7.60
C ARG A 186 -12.04 22.74 9.02
N LEU A 187 -10.80 22.46 9.45
CA LEU A 187 -10.26 22.94 10.72
C LEU A 187 -9.83 24.42 10.69
N GLY A 188 -9.97 25.11 9.55
CA GLY A 188 -9.68 26.55 9.42
C GLY A 188 -8.22 26.92 9.16
N ALA A 189 -7.36 25.94 8.81
CA ALA A 189 -5.97 26.21 8.48
C ALA A 189 -5.80 26.90 7.12
N ARG A 190 -4.65 27.56 6.94
CA ARG A 190 -4.15 27.96 5.63
C ARG A 190 -3.38 26.77 5.05
N VAL A 191 -3.89 26.22 3.95
CA VAL A 191 -3.34 24.99 3.37
C VAL A 191 -2.68 25.29 2.04
N SER A 192 -1.44 24.83 1.89
CA SER A 192 -0.73 24.78 0.62
C SER A 192 -0.38 23.34 0.29
N ALA A 193 -0.24 23.02 -0.99
CA ALA A 193 0.11 21.67 -1.41
C ALA A 193 1.00 21.64 -2.64
N ASN A 194 1.80 20.59 -2.78
CA ASN A 194 2.61 20.33 -3.96
C ASN A 194 2.38 18.88 -4.43
N ASP A 195 2.34 18.66 -5.73
CA ASP A 195 2.35 17.36 -6.38
C ASP A 195 3.18 17.46 -7.66
N ILE A 196 3.74 16.34 -8.12
CA ILE A 196 4.50 16.28 -9.38
C ILE A 196 3.58 16.36 -10.60
N ARG A 197 2.29 16.07 -10.44
CA ARG A 197 1.29 16.10 -11.52
C ARG A 197 0.76 17.52 -11.69
N PRO A 198 0.87 18.12 -12.89
CA PRO A 198 0.31 19.45 -13.15
C PRO A 198 -1.21 19.52 -12.92
N ALA A 199 -1.94 18.44 -13.25
CA ALA A 199 -3.39 18.36 -13.10
C ALA A 199 -3.87 18.52 -11.64
N SER A 200 -3.01 18.24 -10.66
CA SER A 200 -3.37 18.38 -9.25
C SER A 200 -3.50 19.83 -8.79
N ALA A 201 -3.06 20.82 -9.58
CA ALA A 201 -3.24 22.23 -9.23
C ALA A 201 -4.72 22.61 -9.13
N ASP A 202 -5.54 22.19 -10.09
CA ASP A 202 -6.98 22.46 -10.11
C ASP A 202 -7.71 21.69 -9.00
N GLU A 203 -7.30 20.44 -8.75
CA GLU A 203 -7.83 19.64 -7.64
C GLU A 203 -7.56 20.30 -6.29
N VAL A 204 -6.32 20.74 -6.04
CA VAL A 204 -5.92 21.45 -4.81
C VAL A 204 -6.70 22.76 -4.66
N ALA A 205 -6.86 23.52 -5.74
CA ALA A 205 -7.63 24.75 -5.73
C ALA A 205 -9.12 24.50 -5.41
N SER A 206 -9.71 23.43 -5.98
CA SER A 206 -11.10 23.04 -5.71
C SER A 206 -11.35 22.68 -4.23
N MET A 207 -10.33 22.12 -3.57
CA MET A 207 -10.36 21.82 -2.14
C MET A 207 -10.06 23.06 -1.26
N GLY A 208 -9.81 24.21 -1.86
CA GLY A 208 -9.54 25.49 -1.18
C GLY A 208 -8.08 25.65 -0.71
N GLY A 209 -7.17 24.81 -1.19
CA GLY A 209 -5.73 24.93 -0.96
C GLY A 209 -5.03 25.82 -1.99
N THR A 210 -3.78 26.19 -1.71
CA THR A 210 -2.91 26.90 -2.66
C THR A 210 -1.87 25.94 -3.22
N PHE A 211 -1.87 25.74 -4.54
CA PHE A 211 -0.88 24.89 -5.19
C PHE A 211 0.49 25.59 -5.26
N ILE A 212 1.54 24.91 -4.82
CA ILE A 212 2.92 25.35 -4.92
C ILE A 212 3.48 24.75 -6.21
N LYS A 213 3.71 25.61 -7.21
CA LYS A 213 4.40 25.23 -8.43
C LYS A 213 5.91 25.33 -8.21
N LEU A 214 6.62 24.22 -8.35
CA LEU A 214 8.08 24.18 -8.34
C LEU A 214 8.56 24.30 -9.78
N ASP A 215 9.51 25.20 -10.03
CA ASP A 215 10.09 25.40 -11.36
C ASP A 215 11.25 24.43 -11.60
N LEU A 216 10.90 23.18 -11.91
CA LEU A 216 11.88 22.11 -12.13
C LEU A 216 12.48 22.15 -13.54
N GLU A 217 11.79 22.76 -14.52
CA GLU A 217 12.20 22.75 -15.94
C GLU A 217 13.18 23.90 -16.30
N THR A 218 13.02 25.10 -15.75
CA THR A 218 13.98 26.19 -16.01
C THR A 218 15.31 26.02 -15.29
N ALA A 219 15.32 25.31 -14.15
CA ALA A 219 16.54 25.01 -13.41
C ALA A 219 17.44 24.01 -14.17
N GLU A 220 16.87 22.96 -14.79
CA GLU A 220 17.59 22.01 -15.64
C GLU A 220 18.15 22.67 -16.92
N ALA A 221 17.47 23.68 -17.48
CA ALA A 221 17.90 24.39 -18.69
C ALA A 221 19.09 25.35 -18.48
N SER A 222 19.44 25.67 -17.23
CA SER A 222 20.53 26.61 -16.89
C SER A 222 21.91 25.93 -16.73
N GLY A 223 21.96 24.59 -16.67
CA GLY A 223 23.18 23.79 -16.57
C GLY A 223 23.43 22.98 -17.84
N GLY A 224 24.41 23.39 -18.65
CA GLY A 224 24.66 22.90 -20.02
C GLY A 224 25.11 21.44 -20.22
N TYR A 225 24.77 20.48 -19.35
CA TYR A 225 25.13 19.06 -19.50
C TYR A 225 24.05 18.09 -18.96
N ALA A 226 22.77 18.41 -19.04
CA ALA A 226 21.70 17.58 -18.46
C ALA A 226 21.16 16.49 -19.41
N ARG A 227 21.87 15.36 -19.53
CA ARG A 227 21.31 14.08 -20.04
C ARG A 227 21.54 12.88 -19.12
N GLU A 228 22.28 13.07 -18.04
CA GLU A 228 22.39 12.13 -16.93
C GLU A 228 22.00 12.91 -15.67
N LEU A 229 20.98 12.49 -14.92
CA LEU A 229 20.80 12.66 -13.46
C LEU A 229 19.31 12.69 -13.05
N SER A 230 18.72 11.52 -12.82
CA SER A 230 17.52 11.41 -11.97
C SER A 230 17.79 11.83 -10.51
N ALA A 231 19.06 11.82 -10.08
CA ALA A 231 19.48 12.25 -8.75
C ALA A 231 19.46 13.78 -8.56
N ASP A 232 19.66 14.55 -9.62
CA ASP A 232 19.72 16.01 -9.60
C ASP A 232 18.30 16.60 -9.43
N ARG A 233 17.32 16.06 -10.16
CA ARG A 233 15.91 16.49 -10.04
C ARG A 233 15.31 16.30 -8.64
N GLY A 234 15.62 15.19 -7.98
CA GLY A 234 15.16 14.94 -6.61
C GLY A 234 15.82 15.85 -5.57
N ALA A 235 17.10 16.17 -5.75
CA ALA A 235 17.81 17.12 -4.91
C ALA A 235 17.27 18.54 -5.08
N LEU A 236 17.11 18.98 -6.34
CA LEU A 236 16.50 20.25 -6.69
C LEU A 236 15.07 20.37 -6.14
N GLN A 237 14.25 19.32 -6.25
CA GLN A 237 12.90 19.33 -5.67
C GLN A 237 12.94 19.58 -4.15
N ARG A 238 13.86 18.95 -3.42
CA ARG A 238 14.02 19.17 -1.98
C ARG A 238 14.47 20.59 -1.66
N GLU A 239 15.41 21.13 -2.44
CA GLU A 239 15.87 22.51 -2.30
C GLU A 239 14.72 23.52 -2.48
N LEU A 240 13.94 23.36 -3.54
CA LEU A 240 12.79 24.23 -3.81
C LEU A 240 11.66 24.07 -2.77
N LEU A 241 11.52 22.89 -2.16
CA LEU A 241 10.55 22.65 -1.09
C LEU A 241 11.00 23.18 0.28
N ALA A 242 12.31 23.26 0.55
CA ALA A 242 12.88 23.64 1.84
C ALA A 242 12.29 24.94 2.43
N PRO A 243 12.17 26.06 1.69
CA PRO A 243 11.57 27.28 2.24
C PRO A 243 10.09 27.13 2.61
N HIS A 244 9.34 26.29 1.88
CA HIS A 244 7.94 26.02 2.19
C HIS A 244 7.79 25.12 3.43
N VAL A 245 8.66 24.12 3.58
CA VAL A 245 8.70 23.26 4.76
C VAL A 245 9.04 24.07 6.01
N ALA A 246 10.05 24.93 5.96
CA ALA A 246 10.45 25.78 7.09
C ALA A 246 9.33 26.73 7.58
N LEU A 247 8.46 27.18 6.67
CA LEU A 247 7.34 28.07 7.00
C LEU A 247 6.10 27.35 7.52
N ALA A 248 6.01 26.04 7.35
CA ALA A 248 4.86 25.23 7.75
C ALA A 248 4.85 24.98 9.26
N ASP A 249 3.66 25.02 9.83
CA ASP A 249 3.43 24.60 11.22
C ASP A 249 3.10 23.11 11.28
N VAL A 250 2.44 22.61 10.23
CA VAL A 250 2.17 21.20 10.00
C VAL A 250 2.61 20.82 8.59
N LEU A 251 3.37 19.74 8.47
CA LEU A 251 3.72 19.11 7.20
C LEU A 251 3.07 17.72 7.15
N ILE A 252 2.37 17.40 6.06
CA ILE A 252 1.81 16.06 5.81
C ILE A 252 2.39 15.54 4.50
N THR A 253 2.97 14.34 4.52
CA THR A 253 3.52 13.69 3.31
C THR A 253 2.73 12.43 2.99
N THR A 254 2.28 12.31 1.73
CA THR A 254 1.44 11.19 1.27
C THR A 254 1.92 10.58 -0.05
N ALA A 255 3.18 10.80 -0.44
CA ALA A 255 3.67 10.34 -1.73
C ALA A 255 4.00 8.85 -1.66
N ALA A 256 3.29 8.05 -2.44
CA ALA A 256 3.50 6.62 -2.53
C ALA A 256 3.60 6.19 -4.00
N VAL A 257 4.45 5.20 -4.26
CA VAL A 257 4.58 4.57 -5.58
C VAL A 257 4.23 3.09 -5.39
N PRO A 258 3.17 2.57 -6.06
CA PRO A 258 2.78 1.18 -5.91
C PRO A 258 3.95 0.21 -6.17
N GLY A 259 4.14 -0.74 -5.25
CA GLY A 259 5.19 -1.76 -5.34
C GLY A 259 6.62 -1.25 -5.19
N ARG A 260 6.82 0.01 -4.78
CA ARG A 260 8.16 0.58 -4.55
C ARG A 260 8.22 1.27 -3.19
N ARG A 261 9.44 1.42 -2.70
CA ARG A 261 9.73 2.25 -1.53
C ARG A 261 9.24 3.69 -1.76
N ALA A 262 8.67 4.30 -0.73
CA ALA A 262 8.28 5.71 -0.76
C ALA A 262 9.47 6.61 -1.13
N PRO A 263 9.27 7.64 -1.98
CA PRO A 263 10.33 8.56 -2.34
C PRO A 263 10.66 9.48 -1.16
N LEU A 264 11.96 9.74 -0.94
CA LEU A 264 12.42 10.69 0.07
C LEU A 264 12.20 12.14 -0.43
N LEU A 265 11.23 12.82 0.17
CA LEU A 265 10.83 14.19 -0.19
C LEU A 265 11.33 15.25 0.80
N VAL A 266 11.60 14.87 2.04
CA VAL A 266 11.97 15.80 3.10
C VAL A 266 13.14 15.24 3.89
N SER A 267 14.28 15.94 3.84
CA SER A 267 15.46 15.56 4.62
C SER A 267 15.30 15.95 6.07
N ARG A 268 16.11 15.36 6.94
CA ARG A 268 16.15 15.71 8.35
C ARG A 268 16.48 17.20 8.54
N GLN A 269 17.40 17.73 7.73
CA GLN A 269 17.77 19.15 7.75
C GLN A 269 16.59 20.08 7.48
N MET A 270 15.69 19.72 6.55
CA MET A 270 14.49 20.50 6.26
C MET A 270 13.55 20.52 7.48
N VAL A 271 13.39 19.37 8.16
CA VAL A 271 12.61 19.28 9.41
C VAL A 271 13.23 20.14 10.51
N GLN A 272 14.56 20.09 10.67
CA GLN A 272 15.27 20.92 11.66
C GLN A 272 15.13 22.43 11.40
N GLY A 273 14.89 22.83 10.15
CA GLY A 273 14.63 24.23 9.77
C GLY A 273 13.21 24.71 10.07
N MET A 274 12.30 23.84 10.51
CA MET A 274 10.95 24.24 10.92
C MET A 274 10.95 24.93 12.29
N ARG A 275 9.82 25.56 12.62
CA ARG A 275 9.63 26.23 13.91
C ARG A 275 9.52 25.21 15.06
N PRO A 276 10.02 25.54 16.26
CA PRO A 276 9.75 24.73 17.44
C PRO A 276 8.25 24.51 17.67
N GLY A 277 7.86 23.29 18.00
CA GLY A 277 6.47 22.88 18.19
C GLY A 277 5.72 22.53 16.90
N SER A 278 6.35 22.64 15.72
CA SER A 278 5.77 22.14 14.47
C SER A 278 5.59 20.62 14.50
N VAL A 279 4.71 20.12 13.63
CA VAL A 279 4.41 18.69 13.51
C VAL A 279 4.59 18.23 12.06
N VAL A 280 5.25 17.09 11.86
CA VAL A 280 5.37 16.41 10.57
C VAL A 280 4.64 15.09 10.69
N VAL A 281 3.72 14.79 9.78
CA VAL A 281 3.02 13.50 9.72
C VAL A 281 3.37 12.81 8.41
N ASP A 282 4.10 11.71 8.50
CA ASP A 282 4.48 10.90 7.35
C ASP A 282 3.55 9.70 7.20
N LEU A 283 2.60 9.80 6.25
CA LEU A 283 1.69 8.70 5.94
C LEU A 283 2.41 7.52 5.28
N ALA A 284 3.54 7.76 4.61
CA ALA A 284 4.25 6.75 3.85
C ALA A 284 5.28 5.98 4.69
N ALA A 285 5.33 6.18 6.01
CA ALA A 285 6.31 5.59 6.91
C ALA A 285 6.41 4.06 6.76
N GLU A 286 5.28 3.36 6.70
CA GLU A 286 5.22 1.88 6.54
C GLU A 286 5.85 1.38 5.22
N SER A 287 5.93 2.25 4.21
CA SER A 287 6.52 1.95 2.90
C SER A 287 7.92 2.54 2.70
N GLY A 288 8.57 2.96 3.79
CA GLY A 288 9.94 3.47 3.80
C GLY A 288 10.09 4.98 4.06
N GLY A 289 8.98 5.71 4.18
CA GLY A 289 8.91 7.12 4.57
C GLY A 289 9.20 8.13 3.46
N ASN A 290 8.45 9.22 3.44
CA ASN A 290 8.80 10.42 2.67
C ASN A 290 9.74 11.35 3.44
N VAL A 291 9.83 11.20 4.76
CA VAL A 291 10.63 12.04 5.66
C VAL A 291 11.77 11.22 6.26
N GLU A 292 12.98 11.74 6.17
CA GLU A 292 14.16 11.09 6.74
C GLU A 292 14.02 10.92 8.25
N GLY A 293 14.18 9.69 8.74
CA GLY A 293 14.07 9.35 10.16
C GLY A 293 12.65 9.06 10.64
N ALA A 294 11.65 8.99 9.76
CA ALA A 294 10.31 8.52 10.11
C ALA A 294 10.36 7.02 10.48
N VAL A 295 9.78 6.67 11.62
CA VAL A 295 9.65 5.29 12.11
C VAL A 295 8.17 4.96 12.28
N PRO A 296 7.63 3.90 11.62
CA PRO A 296 6.21 3.58 11.70
C PRO A 296 5.74 3.32 13.14
N GLY A 297 4.73 4.07 13.57
CA GLY A 297 4.12 3.95 14.89
C GLY A 297 4.80 4.78 15.99
N GLU A 298 5.84 5.55 15.65
CA GLU A 298 6.60 6.34 16.63
C GLU A 298 6.51 7.84 16.38
N ASP A 299 6.54 8.59 17.48
CA ASP A 299 6.71 10.04 17.51
C ASP A 299 8.18 10.35 17.83
N ILE A 300 8.91 10.87 16.85
CA ILE A 300 10.33 11.25 17.00
C ILE A 300 10.45 12.76 17.19
N LEU A 301 11.11 13.18 18.27
CA LEU A 301 11.42 14.60 18.51
C LEU A 301 12.69 14.99 17.77
N VAL A 302 12.56 15.82 16.74
CA VAL A 302 13.68 16.33 15.94
C VAL A 302 14.08 17.72 16.47
N PRO A 303 15.30 17.93 16.98
CA PRO A 303 15.72 19.24 17.49
C PRO A 303 15.81 20.27 16.36
N THR A 304 15.32 21.48 16.59
CA THR A 304 15.41 22.58 15.62
C THR A 304 16.85 23.07 15.49
N ALA A 305 17.20 23.60 14.31
CA ALA A 305 18.56 24.05 13.99
C ALA A 305 19.03 25.23 14.88
N ASP A 306 18.09 26.02 15.38
CA ASP A 306 18.33 27.14 16.31
C ASP A 306 18.44 26.72 17.79
N GLY A 307 18.24 25.42 18.08
CA GLY A 307 18.30 24.85 19.42
C GLY A 307 17.17 25.30 20.37
N GLN A 308 16.12 25.95 19.87
CA GLN A 308 15.05 26.52 20.69
C GLN A 308 13.92 25.51 21.01
N GLY A 309 13.96 24.31 20.44
CA GLY A 309 13.04 23.24 20.79
C GLY A 309 13.07 22.08 19.80
N HIS A 310 11.91 21.48 19.57
CA HIS A 310 11.77 20.28 18.74
C HIS A 310 10.57 20.38 17.80
N VAL A 311 10.64 19.62 16.71
CA VAL A 311 9.55 19.29 15.79
C VAL A 311 9.16 17.84 16.05
N THR A 312 7.88 17.55 16.14
CA THR A 312 7.39 16.18 16.30
C THR A 312 7.22 15.53 14.94
N LEU A 313 8.05 14.55 14.61
CA LEU A 313 7.93 13.71 13.42
C LEU A 313 7.13 12.44 13.78
N VAL A 314 5.93 12.34 13.24
CA VAL A 314 5.01 11.22 13.40
C VAL A 314 5.17 10.28 12.21
N GLY A 315 5.75 9.11 12.43
CA GLY A 315 5.69 8.04 11.45
C GLY A 315 4.35 7.32 11.56
N LEU A 316 3.41 7.63 10.67
CA LEU A 316 2.05 7.10 10.82
C LEU A 316 2.03 5.61 10.47
N LYS A 317 1.29 4.83 11.26
CA LYS A 317 1.10 3.39 11.06
C LYS A 317 -0.37 3.05 11.20
N ASP A 318 -0.87 2.13 10.37
CA ASP A 318 -2.23 1.60 10.47
C ASP A 318 -3.31 2.70 10.42
N ALA A 319 -3.08 3.78 9.65
CA ALA A 319 -3.94 4.97 9.67
C ALA A 319 -5.43 4.66 9.44
N PRO A 320 -5.83 3.80 8.48
CA PRO A 320 -7.23 3.41 8.32
C PRO A 320 -7.78 2.61 9.53
N SER A 321 -6.96 1.78 10.16
CA SER A 321 -7.35 1.00 11.34
C SER A 321 -7.66 1.88 12.56
N ALA A 322 -7.06 3.07 12.66
CA ALA A 322 -7.40 4.07 13.68
C ALA A 322 -8.83 4.64 13.52
N MET A 323 -9.48 4.39 12.39
CA MET A 323 -10.85 4.78 12.07
C MET A 323 -11.69 3.56 11.68
N ALA A 324 -11.54 2.46 12.44
CA ALA A 324 -12.01 1.12 12.10
C ALA A 324 -13.47 1.03 11.64
N SER A 325 -14.39 1.79 12.23
CA SER A 325 -15.82 1.79 11.83
C SER A 325 -16.00 2.20 10.37
N ASP A 326 -15.60 3.42 10.00
CA ASP A 326 -15.77 3.93 8.64
C ASP A 326 -14.86 3.21 7.64
N ALA A 327 -13.64 2.85 8.07
CA ALA A 327 -12.71 2.10 7.24
C ALA A 327 -13.24 0.71 6.87
N SER A 328 -13.82 -0.01 7.84
CA SER A 328 -14.45 -1.32 7.59
C SER A 328 -15.70 -1.19 6.74
N ARG A 329 -16.55 -0.18 6.98
CA ARG A 329 -17.74 0.06 6.14
C ARG A 329 -17.36 0.20 4.67
N LEU A 330 -16.38 1.05 4.37
CA LEU A 330 -15.94 1.29 2.99
C LEU A 330 -15.25 0.06 2.40
N TYR A 331 -14.30 -0.52 3.14
CA TYR A 331 -13.54 -1.69 2.69
C TYR A 331 -14.44 -2.90 2.42
N ALA A 332 -15.35 -3.21 3.35
CA ALA A 332 -16.33 -4.28 3.19
C ALA A 332 -17.19 -4.07 1.95
N LYS A 333 -17.57 -2.83 1.62
CA LYS A 333 -18.33 -2.54 0.41
C LYS A 333 -17.50 -2.82 -0.84
N ASN A 334 -16.21 -2.45 -0.84
CA ASN A 334 -15.30 -2.77 -1.94
C ASN A 334 -15.19 -4.29 -2.16
N VAL A 335 -14.97 -5.06 -1.08
CA VAL A 335 -14.92 -6.53 -1.07
C VAL A 335 -16.24 -7.12 -1.62
N ALA A 336 -17.37 -6.70 -1.08
CA ALA A 336 -18.68 -7.22 -1.46
C ALA A 336 -19.04 -6.91 -2.91
N ASN A 337 -18.67 -5.73 -3.42
CA ASN A 337 -18.89 -5.36 -4.82
C ASN A 337 -18.05 -6.21 -5.78
N LEU A 338 -16.79 -6.50 -5.44
CA LEU A 338 -15.95 -7.37 -6.26
C LEU A 338 -16.46 -8.81 -6.24
N LEU A 339 -16.82 -9.34 -5.07
CA LEU A 339 -17.45 -10.65 -4.95
C LEU A 339 -18.76 -10.74 -5.74
N ALA A 340 -19.60 -9.70 -5.70
CA ALA A 340 -20.87 -9.68 -6.41
C ALA A 340 -20.72 -9.83 -7.93
N LEU A 341 -19.63 -9.36 -8.53
CA LEU A 341 -19.35 -9.58 -9.96
C LEU A 341 -19.11 -11.06 -10.30
N MET A 342 -18.67 -11.84 -9.31
CA MET A 342 -18.30 -13.25 -9.49
C MET A 342 -19.41 -14.21 -9.06
N ILE A 343 -20.45 -13.74 -8.36
CA ILE A 343 -21.51 -14.63 -7.85
C ILE A 343 -22.57 -14.88 -8.92
N ARG A 344 -22.79 -16.17 -9.24
CA ARG A 344 -23.88 -16.66 -10.08
C ARG A 344 -24.61 -17.78 -9.33
N ASP A 345 -25.90 -17.62 -9.07
CA ASP A 345 -26.74 -18.61 -8.38
C ASP A 345 -26.14 -19.18 -7.07
N GLY A 346 -25.63 -18.32 -6.18
CA GLY A 346 -25.02 -18.73 -4.90
C GLY A 346 -23.64 -19.38 -4.99
N THR A 347 -23.03 -19.34 -6.17
CA THR A 347 -21.71 -19.89 -6.48
C THR A 347 -20.77 -18.76 -6.91
N VAL A 348 -19.57 -18.70 -6.34
CA VAL A 348 -18.52 -17.79 -6.81
C VAL A 348 -17.83 -18.43 -8.00
N ALA A 349 -18.08 -17.90 -9.19
CA ALA A 349 -17.56 -18.35 -10.47
C ALA A 349 -16.91 -17.16 -11.21
N PRO A 350 -15.61 -16.91 -10.98
CA PRO A 350 -14.91 -15.82 -11.64
C PRO A 350 -14.91 -15.96 -13.16
N ASP A 351 -15.26 -14.87 -13.84
CA ASP A 351 -15.24 -14.76 -15.30
C ASP A 351 -13.97 -14.03 -15.74
N PHE A 352 -12.98 -14.77 -16.26
CA PHE A 352 -11.70 -14.18 -16.64
C PHE A 352 -11.73 -13.43 -17.99
N ASP A 353 -12.86 -13.40 -18.68
CA ASP A 353 -13.08 -12.49 -19.81
C ASP A 353 -13.46 -11.08 -19.33
N ASP A 354 -13.91 -10.94 -18.08
CA ASP A 354 -14.13 -9.63 -17.44
C ASP A 354 -12.78 -9.02 -17.02
N GLU A 355 -12.44 -7.86 -17.59
CA GLU A 355 -11.17 -7.14 -17.31
C GLU A 355 -10.95 -6.80 -15.83
N VAL A 356 -12.00 -6.59 -15.02
CA VAL A 356 -11.88 -6.28 -13.59
C VAL A 356 -11.50 -7.54 -12.83
N ILE A 357 -12.17 -8.65 -13.12
CA ILE A 357 -11.87 -9.95 -12.50
C ILE A 357 -10.47 -10.41 -12.93
N ALA A 358 -10.15 -10.34 -14.22
CA ALA A 358 -8.85 -10.71 -14.76
C ALA A 358 -7.73 -9.85 -14.17
N GLY A 359 -7.94 -8.53 -14.08
CA GLY A 359 -6.96 -7.59 -13.54
C GLY A 359 -6.72 -7.75 -12.03
N ALA A 360 -7.78 -8.01 -11.26
CA ALA A 360 -7.68 -8.20 -9.80
C ALA A 360 -7.12 -9.58 -9.42
N CYS A 361 -7.12 -10.56 -10.33
CA CYS A 361 -6.67 -11.91 -10.05
C CYS A 361 -5.14 -11.98 -9.88
N LEU A 362 -4.71 -12.37 -8.69
CA LEU A 362 -3.31 -12.51 -8.33
C LEU A 362 -2.81 -13.95 -8.56
N THR A 363 -3.56 -14.96 -8.13
CA THR A 363 -3.25 -16.38 -8.35
C THR A 363 -4.48 -17.12 -8.85
N HIS A 364 -4.29 -18.11 -9.71
CA HIS A 364 -5.36 -19.00 -10.18
C HIS A 364 -4.78 -20.32 -10.70
N GLY A 365 -5.40 -21.44 -10.33
CA GLY A 365 -5.09 -22.75 -10.92
C GLY A 365 -3.64 -23.21 -10.73
N GLY A 366 -2.98 -22.78 -9.65
CA GLY A 366 -1.57 -23.11 -9.40
C GLY A 366 -0.56 -22.20 -10.10
N ALA A 367 -0.98 -21.04 -10.61
CA ALA A 367 -0.09 -20.05 -11.22
C ALA A 367 -0.37 -18.63 -10.72
N VAL A 368 0.68 -17.81 -10.66
CA VAL A 368 0.57 -16.36 -10.46
C VAL A 368 0.13 -15.71 -11.78
N ARG A 369 -0.94 -14.91 -11.73
CA ARG A 369 -1.53 -14.24 -12.91
C ARG A 369 -1.02 -12.81 -13.10
N HIS A 370 -0.61 -12.15 -12.02
CA HIS A 370 -0.02 -10.82 -12.07
C HIS A 370 1.47 -10.90 -12.45
N LEU A 371 1.80 -10.51 -13.69
CA LEU A 371 3.14 -10.65 -14.27
C LEU A 371 4.28 -10.09 -13.40
N PRO A 372 4.22 -8.84 -12.88
CA PRO A 372 5.29 -8.32 -12.02
C PRO A 372 5.54 -9.15 -10.77
N THR A 373 4.49 -9.75 -10.19
CA THR A 373 4.64 -10.64 -9.03
C THR A 373 5.23 -11.98 -9.43
N ALA A 374 4.85 -12.53 -10.58
CA ALA A 374 5.44 -13.76 -11.10
C ALA A 374 6.95 -13.60 -11.35
N GLU A 375 7.36 -12.48 -11.94
CA GLU A 375 8.78 -12.14 -12.15
C GLU A 375 9.53 -11.98 -10.82
N ALA A 376 8.95 -11.26 -9.86
CA ALA A 376 9.55 -11.09 -8.53
C ALA A 376 9.72 -12.42 -7.79
N LEU A 377 8.74 -13.32 -7.90
CA LEU A 377 8.78 -14.65 -7.28
C LEU A 377 9.83 -15.54 -7.96
N ALA A 378 9.91 -15.52 -9.29
CA ALA A 378 10.93 -16.27 -10.04
C ALA A 378 12.36 -15.81 -9.69
N ALA A 379 12.56 -14.51 -9.44
CA ALA A 379 13.85 -13.96 -9.02
C ALA A 379 14.32 -14.42 -7.63
N LEU A 380 13.43 -14.96 -6.79
CA LEU A 380 13.78 -15.53 -5.48
C LEU A 380 14.32 -16.96 -5.56
N ILE A 381 14.08 -17.68 -6.68
CA ILE A 381 14.61 -19.03 -6.87
C ILE A 381 16.07 -18.89 -7.27
N PRO A 382 17.04 -19.41 -6.47
CA PRO A 382 18.44 -19.39 -6.88
C PRO A 382 18.56 -20.12 -8.22
N ALA A 383 19.21 -19.50 -9.21
CA ALA A 383 19.57 -20.19 -10.43
C ALA A 383 20.35 -21.45 -10.05
N LEU A 384 19.84 -22.62 -10.42
CA LEU A 384 20.58 -23.87 -10.29
C LEU A 384 21.94 -23.67 -10.98
N PRO A 385 23.07 -23.92 -10.31
CA PRO A 385 24.36 -23.88 -11.00
C PRO A 385 24.29 -24.89 -12.14
N ASP A 386 24.61 -24.41 -13.35
CA ASP A 386 24.67 -25.20 -14.57
C ASP A 386 25.81 -26.23 -14.45
N HIS A 387 25.53 -27.33 -13.74
CA HIS A 387 26.40 -28.49 -13.62
C HIS A 387 25.81 -29.64 -14.44
N ALA A 388 25.69 -29.44 -15.75
CA ALA A 388 25.78 -30.55 -16.66
C ALA A 388 27.24 -31.07 -16.64
N PRO A 389 27.51 -32.31 -16.22
CA PRO A 389 28.84 -32.88 -16.37
C PRO A 389 29.13 -32.98 -17.87
N ARG A 390 30.17 -32.26 -18.34
CA ARG A 390 30.74 -32.54 -19.66
C ARG A 390 31.28 -33.96 -19.64
N ILE A 391 30.53 -34.89 -20.20
CA ILE A 391 31.02 -36.23 -20.51
C ILE A 391 32.21 -36.05 -21.45
N ARG A 392 33.43 -36.25 -20.94
CA ARG A 392 34.59 -36.48 -21.79
C ARG A 392 34.36 -37.83 -22.47
N ASN A 393 34.12 -37.81 -23.78
CA ASN A 393 34.22 -39.01 -24.59
C ASN A 393 35.70 -39.39 -24.69
N ASP A 394 36.17 -40.27 -23.81
CA ASP A 394 37.39 -41.05 -24.06
C ASP A 394 37.03 -42.15 -25.05
N ARG A 395 37.06 -41.80 -26.34
CA ARG A 395 37.14 -42.74 -27.46
C ARG A 395 38.11 -42.16 -28.47
N ASP A 396 39.40 -42.36 -28.22
CA ASP A 396 40.46 -42.33 -29.25
C ASP A 396 41.71 -43.04 -28.70
N GLU A 397 41.55 -44.32 -28.34
CA GLU A 397 42.67 -45.27 -28.21
C GLU A 397 42.26 -46.58 -28.88
N ASN A 398 42.26 -46.58 -30.21
CA ASN A 398 42.51 -47.75 -31.06
C ASN A 398 42.40 -47.34 -32.53
N ASP A 399 43.47 -46.77 -33.07
CA ASP A 399 43.78 -46.91 -34.51
C ASP A 399 45.18 -46.36 -34.83
N ARG A 400 46.24 -47.02 -34.33
CA ARG A 400 47.59 -46.91 -34.91
C ARG A 400 48.35 -48.22 -34.79
N VAL A 401 47.88 -49.24 -35.51
CA VAL A 401 48.73 -50.34 -35.98
C VAL A 401 48.35 -50.63 -37.43
N GLN A 402 49.05 -50.00 -38.38
CA GLN A 402 49.55 -50.64 -39.60
C GLN A 402 50.21 -49.63 -40.54
N ASN A 403 51.39 -50.02 -41.03
CA ASN A 403 52.16 -49.48 -42.16
C ASN A 403 52.85 -48.12 -41.90
N GLY A 404 54.16 -47.93 -42.04
CA GLY A 404 55.23 -48.77 -42.54
C GLY A 404 56.44 -47.87 -42.76
N ASP A 405 57.61 -48.35 -42.36
CA ASP A 405 58.91 -48.18 -43.00
C ASP A 405 59.55 -46.80 -43.28
N LEU A 406 60.81 -46.75 -42.80
CA LEU A 406 62.02 -46.17 -43.39
C LEU A 406 62.48 -44.75 -42.99
N GLN A 407 63.57 -44.81 -42.21
CA GLN A 407 64.87 -44.17 -42.44
C GLN A 407 65.23 -42.83 -41.79
N ASN A 408 66.45 -42.88 -41.22
CA ASN A 408 67.45 -41.84 -41.04
C ASN A 408 67.20 -40.82 -39.92
N GLU A 409 68.21 -40.34 -39.18
CA GLU A 409 69.61 -40.67 -38.90
C GLU A 409 70.04 -39.58 -37.90
N ARG A 410 70.83 -39.92 -36.87
CA ARG A 410 71.78 -39.04 -36.13
C ARG A 410 71.20 -37.75 -35.48
N GLY A 411 71.34 -37.49 -34.19
CA GLY A 411 72.48 -37.74 -33.32
C GLY A 411 72.90 -36.41 -32.69
N PHE A 412 72.68 -36.30 -31.37
CA PHE A 412 73.49 -35.69 -30.30
C PHE A 412 72.62 -35.17 -29.17
#